data_AF-A0A9P8IIX3-F1
#
_entry.id   AF-A0A9P8IIX3-F1
#
_cell.length_a   1.000
_cell.length_b   1.000
_cell.length_c   1.000
_cell.angle_alpha   90.00
_cell.angle_beta   90.00
_cell.angle_gamma   90.00
#
_symmetry.space_group_name_H-M   'P 1'
#
loop_
_entity.id
_entity.type
_entity.pdbx_description
1 polymer ?
#
loop_
_entity_poly.entity_id
_entity_poly.type
_entity_poly.pdbx_seq_one_letter_code
_entity_poly.pdbx_strand_id
1 'polypeptide(L)'
;MTALEKDTFPRVTKVILYLGQYYPQLPTSGGHEPLVSSSPPNPIAGNPPLHTAVRGVHTMRDQQSRSRACCPNAPFWRSLFNGDTFPDCSSVEIHHFRAAPSLQPETLADISSFQIPPVFPHVMVNVKDLGELAGLGKIYSLVLEFVPELNDSILMASLSRAASLRVLELRYCNLSPTSLAKLLPHALPNLSKFTLLISSRSMSARDIALSVDESVEGDERASYIPHLCPLIREFSKNLTHLEFANPYICREIFVDNLEMRKIEEAGVSRTDRFAIGQVLVDFRKQKEDKRRKLRIAEAVAESKAKSRSTGSNSLFGRGVSGERKAEDTAREMERALDDEQQKRIRLIKDTKEGWDRRIVCWHGLCRRTDPWEEIEEEASLEEEGVRWTIANGKLKQASRHLRGQVRIDLDYGEEVYGKPTTQLTPEDIEGSWQQY
;
A
#
# COMPACT_ATOMS: atom_id res chain seq x y z
N MET A 1 -10.02 22.38 17.62
CA MET A 1 -8.58 22.45 17.32
C MET A 1 -8.24 23.88 16.93
N THR A 2 -7.16 24.41 17.51
CA THR A 2 -6.67 25.77 17.26
C THR A 2 -6.09 25.85 15.85
N ALA A 3 -6.54 26.81 15.05
CA ALA A 3 -5.94 27.10 13.76
C ALA A 3 -4.50 27.59 13.99
N LEU A 4 -3.51 26.87 13.48
CA LEU A 4 -2.10 27.28 13.46
C LEU A 4 -1.82 28.35 12.39
N GLU A 5 -2.84 28.82 11.67
CA GLU A 5 -2.72 29.71 10.52
C GLU A 5 -1.99 31.04 10.80
N LYS A 6 -1.79 31.41 12.08
CA LYS A 6 -1.08 32.65 12.46
C LYS A 6 0.40 32.44 12.79
N ASP A 7 0.83 31.20 12.98
CA ASP A 7 2.19 30.89 13.40
C ASP A 7 2.94 30.26 12.24
N THR A 8 4.19 30.66 12.05
CA THR A 8 5.10 30.05 11.06
C THR A 8 6.23 29.35 11.80
N PHE A 9 6.44 28.09 11.48
CA PHE A 9 7.46 27.23 12.08
C PHE A 9 8.50 26.85 11.02
N PRO A 10 9.46 27.74 10.70
CA PRO A 10 10.53 27.42 9.78
C PRO A 10 11.42 26.31 10.36
N ARG A 11 12.11 25.57 9.49
CA ARG A 11 12.99 24.42 9.82
C ARG A 11 12.27 23.17 10.34
N VAL A 12 10.97 23.20 10.56
CA VAL A 12 10.19 21.98 10.86
C VAL A 12 10.05 21.18 9.57
N THR A 13 10.81 20.10 9.45
CA THR A 13 10.84 19.22 8.27
C THR A 13 9.87 18.05 8.36
N LYS A 14 9.46 17.67 9.58
CA LYS A 14 8.54 16.58 9.87
C LYS A 14 7.47 17.00 10.86
N VAL A 15 6.21 16.72 10.54
CA VAL A 15 5.05 16.95 11.43
C VAL A 15 4.39 15.62 11.71
N ILE A 16 4.25 15.25 12.99
CA ILE A 16 3.57 14.03 13.43
C ILE A 16 2.40 14.45 14.33
N LEU A 17 1.19 14.05 13.96
CA LEU A 17 -0.04 14.39 14.68
C LEU A 17 -0.71 13.13 15.21
N TYR A 18 -0.89 13.09 16.53
CA TYR A 18 -1.65 12.05 17.21
C TYR A 18 -3.01 12.60 17.63
N LEU A 19 -4.07 12.11 16.99
CA LEU A 19 -5.44 12.56 17.19
C LEU A 19 -6.29 11.50 17.92
N GLY A 20 -7.37 11.95 18.55
CA GLY A 20 -8.32 11.06 19.24
C GLY A 20 -7.75 10.45 20.52
N GLN A 21 -8.01 11.08 21.67
CA GLN A 21 -7.55 10.65 22.99
C GLN A 21 -7.82 9.17 23.28
N TYR A 22 -6.78 8.36 23.21
CA TYR A 22 -6.36 7.42 24.24
C TYR A 22 -4.83 7.40 24.15
N TYR A 23 -4.16 8.22 24.96
CA TYR A 23 -2.80 7.82 25.34
C TYR A 23 -2.99 6.48 26.03
N PRO A 24 -2.32 5.38 25.62
CA PRO A 24 -2.15 4.26 26.52
C PRO A 24 -1.54 4.89 27.77
N GLN A 25 -2.25 4.82 28.89
CA GLN A 25 -1.67 5.20 30.16
C GLN A 25 -0.40 4.35 30.24
N LEU A 26 0.78 4.98 30.11
CA LEU A 26 2.01 4.30 30.43
C LEU A 26 1.76 3.67 31.81
N PRO A 27 2.02 2.37 31.99
CA PRO A 27 1.81 1.74 33.30
C PRO A 27 2.56 2.60 34.30
N THR A 28 1.81 3.29 35.18
CA THR A 28 2.37 4.08 36.25
C THR A 28 3.11 3.11 37.15
N SER A 29 4.42 3.02 36.94
CA SER A 29 5.35 2.37 37.84
C SER A 29 5.12 2.92 39.25
N GLY A 30 4.88 2.02 40.20
CA GLY A 30 4.93 2.35 41.63
C GLY A 30 3.60 2.64 42.31
N GLY A 31 2.69 1.65 42.31
CA GLY A 31 1.64 1.55 43.33
C GLY A 31 2.01 0.45 44.32
N HIS A 32 2.69 0.80 45.41
CA HIS A 32 2.96 -0.08 46.54
C HIS A 32 1.66 -0.73 47.03
N GLU A 33 1.63 -2.06 47.10
CA GLU A 33 0.62 -2.79 47.87
C GLU A 33 0.73 -2.39 49.36
N PRO A 34 -0.38 -2.03 50.03
CA PRO A 34 -0.37 -1.94 51.47
C PRO A 34 -0.36 -3.36 52.06
N LEU A 35 0.70 -3.63 52.82
CA LEU A 35 0.92 -4.81 53.64
C LEU A 35 -0.36 -5.21 54.41
N VAL A 36 -0.73 -6.47 54.21
CA VAL A 36 -1.77 -7.20 54.96
C VAL A 36 -1.36 -7.27 56.44
N SER A 37 -2.13 -6.60 57.30
CA SER A 37 -2.01 -6.71 58.75
C SER A 37 -2.75 -7.96 59.24
N SER A 38 -1.98 -8.86 59.85
CA SER A 38 -2.39 -10.10 60.52
C SER A 38 -3.31 -9.88 61.73
N SER A 39 -4.39 -10.67 61.83
CA SER A 39 -5.15 -10.94 63.07
C SER A 39 -5.88 -12.30 62.97
N PRO A 40 -6.16 -12.98 64.11
CA PRO A 40 -6.19 -14.45 64.23
C PRO A 40 -7.59 -15.10 64.02
N PRO A 41 -7.70 -16.45 63.99
CA PRO A 41 -8.90 -17.13 63.52
C PRO A 41 -9.91 -17.33 64.64
N ASN A 42 -11.19 -17.14 64.33
CA ASN A 42 -12.30 -17.70 65.11
C ASN A 42 -13.26 -18.44 64.17
N PRO A 43 -13.66 -19.68 64.50
CA PRO A 43 -14.72 -20.39 63.81
C PRO A 43 -16.07 -20.01 64.44
N ILE A 44 -17.14 -19.94 63.65
CA ILE A 44 -18.51 -20.38 63.98
C ILE A 44 -19.44 -19.97 62.83
N ALA A 45 -20.29 -20.92 62.47
CA ALA A 45 -21.28 -20.91 61.41
C ALA A 45 -22.26 -19.72 61.46
N GLY A 46 -22.65 -19.24 60.28
CA GLY A 46 -23.75 -18.29 60.10
C GLY A 46 -23.84 -17.80 58.66
N ASN A 47 -25.02 -17.96 58.05
CA ASN A 47 -25.33 -17.70 56.64
C ASN A 47 -24.84 -16.35 56.08
N PRO A 48 -24.55 -16.26 54.76
CA PRO A 48 -24.18 -14.98 54.15
C PRO A 48 -25.41 -14.07 53.98
N PRO A 49 -25.32 -12.76 54.27
CA PRO A 49 -26.28 -11.80 53.77
C PRO A 49 -25.99 -11.51 52.29
N LEU A 50 -27.06 -11.50 51.48
CA LEU A 50 -27.07 -10.96 50.13
C LEU A 50 -26.63 -9.49 50.17
N HIS A 51 -25.35 -9.23 49.91
CA HIS A 51 -24.90 -7.89 49.57
C HIS A 51 -25.46 -7.53 48.20
N THR A 52 -26.49 -6.69 48.22
CA THR A 52 -26.95 -5.89 47.10
C THR A 52 -25.75 -5.14 46.52
N ALA A 53 -25.13 -5.71 45.49
CA ALA A 53 -24.20 -4.99 44.65
C ALA A 53 -24.97 -3.83 44.03
N VAL A 54 -24.75 -2.63 44.58
CA VAL A 54 -25.10 -1.39 43.91
C VAL A 54 -24.28 -1.38 42.62
N ARG A 55 -24.87 -1.94 41.55
CA ARG A 55 -24.47 -1.62 40.19
C ARG A 55 -24.56 -0.12 40.12
N GLY A 56 -23.41 0.54 40.15
CA GLY A 56 -23.30 1.91 39.67
C GLY A 56 -23.83 1.91 38.26
N VAL A 57 -25.09 2.34 38.11
CA VAL A 57 -25.66 2.70 36.83
C VAL A 57 -24.88 3.94 36.41
N HIS A 58 -23.70 3.72 35.84
CA HIS A 58 -23.05 4.72 35.01
C HIS A 58 -24.02 4.96 33.88
N THR A 59 -24.82 6.01 34.03
CA THR A 59 -25.77 6.43 33.01
C THR A 59 -24.99 6.59 31.70
N MET A 60 -25.44 5.93 30.63
CA MET A 60 -24.87 6.07 29.27
C MET A 60 -24.73 7.53 28.80
N ARG A 61 -25.37 8.46 29.51
CA ARG A 61 -25.33 9.90 29.27
C ARG A 61 -23.95 10.53 29.53
N ASP A 62 -23.14 9.99 30.45
CA ASP A 62 -21.78 10.49 30.72
C ASP A 62 -20.72 9.97 29.73
N GLN A 63 -21.02 8.89 28.98
CA GLN A 63 -20.18 8.45 27.86
C GLN A 63 -20.39 9.31 26.60
N GLN A 64 -21.60 9.84 26.39
CA GLN A 64 -21.92 10.71 25.23
C GLN A 64 -21.37 12.13 25.35
N SER A 65 -21.23 12.68 26.56
CA SER A 65 -20.65 14.02 26.78
C SER A 65 -19.12 14.04 26.70
N ARG A 66 -18.46 12.88 26.85
CA ARG A 66 -17.01 12.69 26.66
C ARG A 66 -16.61 12.28 25.23
N SER A 67 -17.58 12.18 24.30
CA SER A 67 -17.35 11.78 22.91
C SER A 67 -17.46 12.91 21.91
N ARG A 68 -16.83 14.06 22.19
CA ARG A 68 -16.54 15.01 21.11
C ARG A 68 -15.61 14.33 20.12
N ALA A 69 -16.16 13.94 18.98
CA ALA A 69 -15.43 13.41 17.85
C ALA A 69 -14.33 14.42 17.46
N CYS A 70 -13.17 13.90 17.09
CA CYS A 70 -12.21 14.72 16.38
C CYS A 70 -12.85 15.09 15.03
N CYS A 71 -12.96 16.39 14.76
CA CYS A 71 -13.56 16.92 13.53
C CYS A 71 -12.63 18.01 13.00
N PRO A 72 -11.50 17.66 12.36
CA PRO A 72 -10.64 18.63 11.69
C PRO A 72 -11.45 19.37 10.62
N ASN A 73 -11.36 20.70 10.65
CA ASN A 73 -12.07 21.59 9.73
C ASN A 73 -11.13 22.08 8.60
N ALA A 74 -11.65 22.89 7.67
CA ALA A 74 -10.84 23.42 6.57
C ALA A 74 -9.57 24.17 7.05
N PRO A 75 -9.62 25.06 8.08
CA PRO A 75 -8.42 25.69 8.64
C PRO A 75 -7.36 24.72 9.13
N PHE A 76 -7.75 23.60 9.75
CA PHE A 76 -6.80 22.57 10.18
C PHE A 76 -6.00 22.03 8.97
N TRP A 77 -6.71 21.55 7.94
CA TRP A 77 -6.09 20.98 6.74
C TRP A 77 -5.26 22.01 5.98
N ARG A 78 -5.76 23.24 5.87
CA ARG A 78 -5.04 24.34 5.25
C ARG A 78 -3.75 24.64 6.00
N SER A 79 -3.80 24.77 7.32
CA SER A 79 -2.60 25.07 8.11
C SER A 79 -1.51 24.00 7.95
N LEU A 80 -1.88 22.74 7.73
CA LEU A 80 -0.94 21.64 7.54
C LEU A 80 -0.35 21.61 6.12
N PHE A 81 -1.12 22.02 5.10
CA PHE A 81 -0.80 21.77 3.69
C PHE A 81 -0.60 23.03 2.83
N ASN A 82 -0.86 24.24 3.35
CA ASN A 82 -0.65 25.49 2.61
C ASN A 82 0.83 25.80 2.38
N GLY A 83 1.71 25.40 3.30
CA GLY A 83 3.13 25.70 3.27
C GLY A 83 3.51 27.01 3.97
N ASP A 84 2.56 27.80 4.48
CA ASP A 84 2.87 29.03 5.22
C ASP A 84 3.20 28.72 6.68
N THR A 85 2.46 27.77 7.28
CA THR A 85 2.67 27.34 8.67
C THR A 85 3.97 26.55 8.80
N PHE A 86 4.26 25.69 7.82
CA PHE A 86 5.44 24.80 7.82
C PHE A 86 6.16 24.84 6.46
N PRO A 87 6.92 25.91 6.17
CA PRO A 87 7.50 26.14 4.83
C PRO A 87 8.55 25.14 4.40
N ASP A 88 9.21 24.48 5.36
CA ASP A 88 10.28 23.50 5.14
C ASP A 88 9.79 22.06 5.37
N CYS A 89 8.49 21.85 5.59
CA CYS A 89 7.94 20.53 5.87
C CYS A 89 7.97 19.63 4.62
N SER A 90 8.61 18.47 4.77
CA SER A 90 8.72 17.44 3.75
C SER A 90 8.06 16.13 4.15
N SER A 91 7.69 15.94 5.42
CA SER A 91 7.08 14.70 5.92
C SER A 91 5.92 15.02 6.87
N VAL A 92 4.76 14.42 6.60
CA VAL A 92 3.57 14.56 7.43
C VAL A 92 3.04 13.18 7.79
N GLU A 93 2.85 12.96 9.09
CA GLU A 93 2.28 11.74 9.64
C GLU A 93 1.07 12.10 10.51
N ILE A 94 -0.08 11.48 10.27
CA ILE A 94 -1.29 11.67 11.06
C ILE A 94 -1.81 10.31 11.48
N HIS A 95 -1.86 10.08 12.78
CA HIS A 95 -2.39 8.86 13.38
C HIS A 95 -3.56 9.23 14.27
N HIS A 96 -4.72 8.60 14.07
CA HIS A 96 -5.90 8.88 14.88
C HIS A 96 -6.35 7.63 15.67
N PHE A 97 -5.90 7.55 16.92
CA PHE A 97 -6.00 6.34 17.75
C PHE A 97 -7.39 6.01 18.25
N ARG A 98 -8.26 7.01 18.44
CA ARG A 98 -9.66 6.76 18.87
C ARG A 98 -10.46 5.92 17.85
N ALA A 99 -10.00 5.86 16.61
CA ALA A 99 -10.62 5.07 15.54
C ALA A 99 -9.86 3.76 15.23
N ALA A 100 -8.75 3.49 15.93
CA ALA A 100 -8.01 2.25 15.75
C ALA A 100 -8.83 1.08 16.31
N PRO A 101 -9.19 0.06 15.49
CA PRO A 101 -9.66 -1.19 16.04
C PRO A 101 -8.55 -1.80 16.89
N SER A 102 -8.91 -2.67 17.85
CA SER A 102 -7.93 -3.50 18.52
C SER A 102 -7.07 -4.21 17.46
N LEU A 103 -5.74 -4.18 17.61
CA LEU A 103 -4.77 -4.80 16.71
C LEU A 103 -4.95 -6.33 16.57
N GLN A 104 -5.82 -6.96 17.35
CA GLN A 104 -6.08 -8.40 17.25
C GLN A 104 -7.07 -8.74 16.15
N PRO A 105 -6.85 -9.87 15.43
CA PRO A 105 -7.78 -10.36 14.42
C PRO A 105 -9.08 -10.81 15.09
N GLU A 106 -10.05 -9.91 15.11
CA GLU A 106 -11.45 -10.27 15.23
C GLU A 106 -11.76 -11.29 14.12
N THR A 107 -12.22 -12.47 14.52
CA THR A 107 -12.59 -13.53 13.60
C THR A 107 -13.66 -13.02 12.61
N LEU A 108 -13.86 -13.69 11.46
CA LEU A 108 -14.96 -13.33 10.54
C LEU A 108 -16.32 -13.23 11.25
N ALA A 109 -16.51 -13.97 12.36
CA ALA A 109 -17.70 -13.89 13.22
C ALA A 109 -17.82 -12.55 13.98
N ASP A 110 -16.71 -11.97 14.41
CA ASP A 110 -16.67 -10.70 15.16
C ASP A 110 -16.88 -9.47 14.25
N ILE A 111 -16.65 -9.60 12.94
CA ILE A 111 -16.99 -8.55 11.96
C ILE A 111 -18.50 -8.23 11.96
N SER A 112 -19.34 -9.20 12.33
CA SER A 112 -20.79 -9.01 12.43
C SER A 112 -21.24 -8.30 13.72
N SER A 113 -20.46 -8.37 14.79
CA SER A 113 -20.82 -7.84 16.12
C SER A 113 -20.21 -6.46 16.40
N PHE A 114 -19.16 -6.07 15.68
CA PHE A 114 -18.56 -4.75 15.85
C PHE A 114 -19.44 -3.66 15.21
N GLN A 115 -20.17 -2.93 16.06
CA GLN A 115 -20.77 -1.67 15.66
C GLN A 115 -19.64 -0.69 15.35
N ILE A 116 -19.40 -0.44 14.08
CA ILE A 116 -18.63 0.73 13.64
C ILE A 116 -19.26 1.92 14.39
N PRO A 117 -18.47 2.71 15.16
CA PRO A 117 -19.00 3.91 15.77
C PRO A 117 -19.80 4.67 14.71
N PRO A 118 -21.06 5.05 14.99
CA PRO A 118 -21.94 5.62 14.00
C PRO A 118 -21.18 6.67 13.22
N VAL A 119 -21.12 6.49 11.90
CA VAL A 119 -20.38 7.33 10.95
C VAL A 119 -20.60 8.77 11.39
N PHE A 120 -19.54 9.39 11.90
CA PHE A 120 -19.64 10.79 12.31
C PHE A 120 -20.13 11.55 11.08
N PRO A 121 -21.15 12.41 11.20
CA PRO A 121 -21.68 13.13 10.05
C PRO A 121 -20.49 13.78 9.34
N HIS A 122 -20.26 13.34 8.09
CA HIS A 122 -19.10 13.76 7.33
C HIS A 122 -19.10 15.27 7.30
N VAL A 123 -18.17 15.90 8.02
CA VAL A 123 -17.92 17.33 7.86
C VAL A 123 -17.35 17.46 6.46
N MET A 124 -18.23 17.77 5.50
CA MET A 124 -17.84 18.00 4.12
C MET A 124 -17.04 19.29 4.09
N VAL A 125 -15.72 19.14 4.15
CA VAL A 125 -14.80 20.24 3.84
C VAL A 125 -14.93 20.52 2.35
N ASN A 126 -15.47 21.69 2.02
CA ASN A 126 -15.56 22.12 0.63
C ASN A 126 -14.15 22.40 0.10
N VAL A 127 -13.81 21.85 -1.07
CA VAL A 127 -12.49 22.06 -1.70
C VAL A 127 -12.19 23.54 -1.90
N LYS A 128 -13.21 24.36 -2.17
CA LYS A 128 -13.06 25.81 -2.31
C LYS A 128 -12.55 26.46 -1.02
N ASP A 129 -12.92 25.89 0.13
CA ASP A 129 -12.49 26.37 1.44
C ASP A 129 -11.08 25.90 1.79
N LEU A 130 -10.46 24.98 1.06
CA LEU A 130 -9.07 24.59 1.33
C LEU A 130 -8.07 25.64 0.84
N GLY A 131 -8.44 26.45 -0.16
CA GLY A 131 -7.55 27.45 -0.75
C GLY A 131 -6.36 26.81 -1.48
N GLU A 132 -5.26 27.54 -1.59
CA GLU A 132 -4.04 27.04 -2.22
C GLU A 132 -3.23 26.16 -1.26
N LEU A 133 -3.19 24.86 -1.53
CA LEU A 133 -2.39 23.89 -0.79
C LEU A 133 -0.98 23.76 -1.40
N ALA A 134 -0.26 24.88 -1.51
CA ALA A 134 1.03 24.95 -2.22
C ALA A 134 2.14 24.15 -1.52
N GLY A 135 2.09 24.05 -0.18
CA GLY A 135 3.04 23.31 0.64
C GLY A 135 3.18 21.83 0.27
N LEU A 136 2.11 21.21 -0.26
CA LEU A 136 2.14 19.82 -0.72
C LEU A 136 3.10 19.57 -1.87
N GLY A 137 3.44 20.59 -2.66
CA GLY A 137 4.46 20.46 -3.70
C GLY A 137 5.84 20.07 -3.16
N LYS A 138 6.10 20.31 -1.86
CA LYS A 138 7.36 19.98 -1.16
C LYS A 138 7.27 18.70 -0.33
N ILE A 139 6.08 18.18 -0.08
CA ILE A 139 5.89 17.00 0.76
C ILE A 139 6.39 15.76 0.00
N TYR A 140 7.39 15.11 0.59
CA TYR A 140 8.03 13.90 0.12
C TYR A 140 7.36 12.63 0.70
N SER A 141 6.88 12.70 1.94
CA SER A 141 6.27 11.59 2.65
C SER A 141 4.95 12.00 3.32
N LEU A 142 3.89 11.23 3.06
CA LEU A 142 2.57 11.41 3.65
C LEU A 142 2.08 10.07 4.21
N VAL A 143 1.94 9.99 5.53
CA VAL A 143 1.44 8.81 6.24
C VAL A 143 0.15 9.18 6.96
N LEU A 144 -0.95 8.53 6.60
CA LEU A 144 -2.26 8.76 7.19
C LEU A 144 -2.78 7.42 7.71
N GLU A 145 -3.00 7.34 9.01
CA GLU A 145 -3.41 6.11 9.70
C GLU A 145 -4.63 6.36 10.58
N PHE A 146 -5.69 5.58 10.34
CA PHE A 146 -6.98 5.67 11.04
C PHE A 146 -7.61 7.07 11.01
N VAL A 147 -7.45 7.83 9.93
CA VAL A 147 -7.97 9.21 9.81
C VAL A 147 -9.36 9.18 9.15
N PRO A 148 -10.48 8.97 9.88
CA PRO A 148 -11.83 8.93 9.29
C PRO A 148 -12.29 10.29 8.74
N GLU A 149 -11.64 11.37 9.16
CA GLU A 149 -12.02 12.74 8.79
C GLU A 149 -11.35 13.18 7.48
N LEU A 150 -10.40 12.39 6.99
CA LEU A 150 -9.87 12.52 5.64
C LEU A 150 -10.95 12.05 4.66
N ASN A 151 -11.60 13.02 4.01
CA ASN A 151 -12.53 12.73 2.93
C ASN A 151 -11.83 12.77 1.57
N ASP A 152 -12.50 12.19 0.58
CA ASP A 152 -12.08 12.17 -0.82
C ASP A 152 -11.69 13.54 -1.38
N SER A 153 -12.42 14.59 -1.00
CA SER A 153 -12.21 15.95 -1.50
C SER A 153 -10.88 16.53 -1.03
N ILE A 154 -10.54 16.34 0.25
CA ILE A 154 -9.26 16.76 0.83
C ILE A 154 -8.12 16.01 0.14
N LEU A 155 -8.24 14.69 0.02
CA LEU A 155 -7.16 13.87 -0.56
C LEU A 155 -6.91 14.20 -2.04
N MET A 156 -7.98 14.38 -2.83
CA MET A 156 -7.86 14.76 -4.25
C MET A 156 -7.28 16.16 -4.43
N ALA A 157 -7.72 17.13 -3.62
CA ALA A 157 -7.15 18.47 -3.62
C ALA A 157 -5.66 18.44 -3.25
N SER A 158 -5.29 17.59 -2.29
CA SER A 158 -3.92 17.49 -1.83
C SER A 158 -2.98 16.84 -2.85
N LEU A 159 -3.32 15.65 -3.32
CA LEU A 159 -2.37 14.84 -4.08
C LEU A 159 -2.21 15.27 -5.53
N SER A 160 -3.17 16.01 -6.11
CA SER A 160 -3.02 16.61 -7.44
C SER A 160 -1.85 17.62 -7.53
N ARG A 161 -1.39 18.14 -6.38
CA ARG A 161 -0.28 19.12 -6.29
C ARG A 161 1.01 18.53 -5.72
N ALA A 162 1.02 17.26 -5.32
CA ALA A 162 2.11 16.62 -4.59
C ALA A 162 3.19 16.04 -5.53
N ALA A 163 3.81 16.89 -6.36
CA ALA A 163 4.79 16.45 -7.38
C ALA A 163 6.06 15.80 -6.80
N SER A 164 6.44 16.18 -5.57
CA SER A 164 7.62 15.66 -4.87
C SER A 164 7.34 14.40 -4.05
N LEU A 165 6.08 13.97 -3.97
CA LEU A 165 5.70 12.83 -3.13
C LEU A 165 6.37 11.56 -3.64
N ARG A 166 7.04 10.85 -2.73
CA ARG A 166 7.67 9.55 -2.97
C ARG A 166 7.13 8.45 -2.07
N VAL A 167 6.65 8.82 -0.88
CA VAL A 167 6.08 7.88 0.09
C VAL A 167 4.63 8.28 0.38
N LEU A 168 3.69 7.37 0.11
CA LEU A 168 2.29 7.55 0.45
C LEU A 168 1.78 6.32 1.18
N GLU A 169 1.33 6.49 2.41
CA GLU A 169 0.73 5.43 3.21
C GLU A 169 -0.66 5.85 3.66
N LEU A 170 -1.67 5.10 3.23
CA LEU A 170 -3.08 5.31 3.52
C LEU A 170 -3.60 4.06 4.25
N ARG A 171 -3.57 4.09 5.58
CA ARG A 171 -3.92 2.97 6.43
C ARG A 171 -5.26 3.20 7.08
N TYR A 172 -6.24 2.39 6.71
CA TYR A 172 -7.58 2.39 7.30
C TYR A 172 -8.31 3.75 7.23
N CYS A 173 -8.00 4.53 6.19
CA CYS A 173 -8.72 5.76 5.87
C CYS A 173 -10.06 5.44 5.20
N ASN A 174 -11.06 6.31 5.41
CA ASN A 174 -12.39 6.12 4.82
C ASN A 174 -12.50 6.79 3.44
N LEU A 175 -11.82 6.20 2.45
CA LEU A 175 -11.72 6.72 1.09
C LEU A 175 -12.55 5.88 0.12
N SER A 176 -13.37 6.52 -0.72
CA SER A 176 -14.18 5.77 -1.69
C SER A 176 -13.31 5.15 -2.81
N PRO A 177 -13.71 3.99 -3.36
CA PRO A 177 -13.03 3.41 -4.52
C PRO A 177 -13.03 4.37 -5.72
N THR A 178 -14.09 5.16 -5.89
CA THR A 178 -14.21 6.18 -6.94
C THR A 178 -13.12 7.24 -6.86
N SER A 179 -12.81 7.70 -5.66
CA SER A 179 -11.78 8.71 -5.45
C SER A 179 -10.39 8.11 -5.54
N LEU A 180 -10.18 6.91 -5.01
CA LEU A 180 -8.94 6.16 -5.22
C LEU A 180 -8.67 5.92 -6.72
N ALA A 181 -9.67 5.53 -7.49
CA ALA A 181 -9.52 5.28 -8.93
C ALA A 181 -9.11 6.54 -9.72
N LYS A 182 -9.56 7.72 -9.29
CA LYS A 182 -9.12 9.01 -9.86
C LYS A 182 -7.74 9.41 -9.36
N LEU A 183 -7.41 9.05 -8.12
CA LEU A 183 -6.17 9.46 -7.47
C LEU A 183 -4.95 8.67 -7.93
N LEU A 184 -5.08 7.34 -7.98
CA LEU A 184 -3.97 6.42 -8.21
C LEU A 184 -3.21 6.71 -9.52
N PRO A 185 -3.87 7.02 -10.66
CA PRO A 185 -3.17 7.38 -11.90
C PRO A 185 -2.25 8.61 -11.79
N HIS A 186 -2.56 9.55 -10.89
CA HIS A 186 -1.78 10.76 -10.71
C HIS A 186 -0.68 10.60 -9.66
N ALA A 187 -0.97 9.89 -8.56
CA ALA A 187 -0.05 9.75 -7.44
C ALA A 187 1.02 8.66 -7.70
N LEU A 188 0.59 7.46 -8.09
CA LEU A 188 1.45 6.27 -8.13
C LEU A 188 2.68 6.38 -9.03
N PRO A 189 2.64 7.01 -10.23
CA PRO A 189 3.81 7.09 -11.11
C PRO A 189 5.02 7.80 -10.48
N ASN A 190 4.79 8.66 -9.49
CA ASN A 190 5.82 9.44 -8.82
C ASN A 190 6.32 8.79 -7.52
N LEU A 191 5.66 7.76 -7.01
CA LEU A 191 6.01 7.14 -5.73
C LEU A 191 7.14 6.12 -5.88
N SER A 192 7.90 5.94 -4.79
CA SER A 192 8.78 4.78 -4.58
C SER A 192 8.17 3.77 -3.60
N LYS A 193 7.41 4.27 -2.62
CA LYS A 193 6.72 3.49 -1.60
C LYS A 193 5.23 3.83 -1.58
N PHE A 194 4.39 2.80 -1.66
CA PHE A 194 2.95 2.95 -1.53
C PHE A 194 2.37 1.88 -0.58
N THR A 195 1.59 2.33 0.39
CA THR A 195 0.79 1.46 1.27
C THR A 195 -0.66 1.90 1.21
N LEU A 196 -1.58 0.99 0.90
CA LEU A 196 -3.02 1.21 0.93
C LEU A 196 -3.68 0.05 1.65
N LEU A 197 -4.15 0.29 2.87
CA LEU A 197 -4.85 -0.70 3.68
C LEU A 197 -6.31 -0.29 3.82
N ILE A 198 -7.18 -0.88 3.02
CA ILE A 198 -8.63 -0.66 3.12
C ILE A 198 -9.17 -1.66 4.15
N SER A 199 -9.77 -1.13 5.22
CA SER A 199 -10.41 -1.96 6.24
C SER A 199 -11.54 -2.77 5.62
N SER A 200 -11.64 -4.06 5.99
CA SER A 200 -12.80 -4.92 5.73
C SER A 200 -14.12 -4.32 6.26
N ARG A 201 -14.04 -3.41 7.22
CA ARG A 201 -15.18 -2.73 7.86
C ARG A 201 -15.46 -1.35 7.28
N SER A 202 -14.64 -0.87 6.34
CA SER A 202 -14.87 0.45 5.75
C SER A 202 -16.20 0.49 5.00
N MET A 203 -16.80 1.68 4.87
CA MET A 203 -17.99 1.85 4.02
C MET A 203 -17.71 1.41 2.59
N SER A 204 -16.50 1.69 2.09
CA SER A 204 -16.03 1.24 0.80
C SER A 204 -16.01 -0.28 0.66
N ALA A 205 -15.62 -1.02 1.71
CA ALA A 205 -15.70 -2.48 1.71
C ALA A 205 -17.14 -2.99 1.58
N ARG A 206 -18.08 -2.33 2.27
CA ARG A 206 -19.50 -2.66 2.22
C ARG A 206 -20.09 -2.35 0.84
N ASP A 207 -19.77 -1.20 0.27
CA ASP A 207 -20.23 -0.82 -1.07
C ASP A 207 -19.74 -1.83 -2.11
N ILE A 208 -18.46 -2.25 -2.03
CA ILE A 208 -17.93 -3.30 -2.90
C ILE A 208 -18.65 -4.63 -2.66
N ALA A 209 -18.86 -5.04 -1.41
CA ALA A 209 -19.56 -6.28 -1.08
C ALA A 209 -20.98 -6.32 -1.67
N LEU A 210 -21.74 -5.24 -1.51
CA LEU A 210 -23.08 -5.10 -2.07
C LEU A 210 -23.06 -5.19 -3.60
N SER A 211 -22.11 -4.51 -4.26
CA SER A 211 -21.98 -4.58 -5.72
C SER A 211 -21.63 -5.99 -6.23
N VAL A 212 -20.83 -6.75 -5.48
CA VAL A 212 -20.46 -8.13 -5.82
C VAL A 212 -21.66 -9.05 -5.72
N ASP A 213 -22.56 -8.83 -4.75
CA ASP A 213 -23.77 -9.62 -4.58
C ASP A 213 -24.85 -9.28 -5.63
N GLU A 214 -25.05 -7.99 -5.94
CA GLU A 214 -26.03 -7.53 -6.94
C GLU A 214 -25.67 -7.94 -8.38
N SER A 215 -24.38 -8.02 -8.72
CA SER A 215 -23.91 -8.42 -10.06
C SER A 215 -24.38 -9.81 -10.52
N VAL A 216 -24.90 -10.63 -9.59
CA VAL A 216 -25.40 -11.99 -9.86
C VAL A 216 -26.83 -11.98 -10.38
N GLU A 217 -27.58 -10.91 -10.14
CA GLU A 217 -28.99 -10.80 -10.53
C GLU A 217 -29.20 -10.14 -11.90
N GLY A 218 -28.12 -9.84 -12.63
CA GLY A 218 -28.18 -9.33 -14.01
C GLY A 218 -28.69 -7.90 -14.14
N ASP A 219 -28.77 -7.15 -13.03
CA ASP A 219 -29.14 -5.73 -13.08
C ASP A 219 -27.93 -4.89 -13.48
N GLU A 220 -27.92 -4.45 -14.75
CA GLU A 220 -26.91 -3.54 -15.32
C GLU A 220 -26.81 -2.20 -14.58
N ARG A 221 -27.71 -1.93 -13.62
CA ARG A 221 -27.71 -0.74 -12.76
C ARG A 221 -26.88 -0.88 -11.49
N ALA A 222 -26.35 -2.07 -11.17
CA ALA A 222 -25.42 -2.26 -10.06
C ALA A 222 -24.14 -1.44 -10.32
N SER A 223 -24.20 -0.21 -9.80
CA SER A 223 -23.18 0.81 -9.56
C SER A 223 -21.78 0.51 -10.11
N TYR A 224 -21.30 1.41 -10.97
CA TYR A 224 -19.93 1.53 -11.49
C TYR A 224 -18.92 1.79 -10.35
N ILE A 225 -18.78 0.86 -9.40
CA ILE A 225 -17.70 0.92 -8.42
C ILE A 225 -16.42 0.55 -9.19
N PRO A 226 -15.45 1.47 -9.30
CA PRO A 226 -14.28 1.19 -10.09
C PRO A 226 -13.42 0.12 -9.42
N HIS A 227 -12.94 -0.78 -10.27
CA HIS A 227 -12.12 -1.89 -9.85
C HIS A 227 -10.67 -1.42 -9.67
N LEU A 228 -10.15 -1.48 -8.44
CA LEU A 228 -8.83 -0.93 -8.11
C LEU A 228 -7.65 -1.81 -8.56
N CYS A 229 -7.82 -3.13 -8.68
CA CYS A 229 -6.72 -4.05 -9.01
C CYS A 229 -5.99 -3.69 -10.34
N PRO A 230 -6.68 -3.47 -11.48
CA PRO A 230 -6.01 -3.11 -12.73
C PRO A 230 -5.29 -1.76 -12.62
N LEU A 231 -5.82 -0.81 -11.84
CA LEU A 231 -5.17 0.49 -11.63
C LEU A 231 -3.90 0.34 -10.81
N ILE A 232 -3.95 -0.41 -9.70
CA ILE A 232 -2.76 -0.71 -8.91
C ILE A 232 -1.73 -1.40 -9.81
N ARG A 233 -2.11 -2.42 -10.58
CA ARG A 233 -1.19 -3.12 -11.49
C ARG A 233 -0.55 -2.18 -12.52
N GLU A 234 -1.34 -1.31 -13.15
CA GLU A 234 -0.86 -0.42 -14.19
C GLU A 234 0.18 0.57 -13.65
N PHE A 235 -0.11 1.21 -12.52
CA PHE A 235 0.69 2.34 -12.02
C PHE A 235 1.70 1.97 -10.93
N SER A 236 1.69 0.75 -10.39
CA SER A 236 2.65 0.32 -9.34
C SER A 236 3.96 -0.30 -9.87
N LYS A 237 4.14 -0.40 -11.20
CA LYS A 237 5.27 -1.12 -11.82
C LYS A 237 6.66 -0.61 -11.42
N ASN A 238 6.74 0.64 -10.96
CA ASN A 238 7.98 1.31 -10.57
C ASN A 238 8.15 1.40 -9.04
N LEU A 239 7.22 0.87 -8.25
CA LEU A 239 7.31 0.91 -6.79
C LEU A 239 8.30 -0.14 -6.29
N THR A 240 9.27 0.33 -5.49
CA THR A 240 10.20 -0.53 -4.77
C THR A 240 9.51 -1.23 -3.61
N HIS A 241 8.51 -0.57 -3.01
CA HIS A 241 7.66 -1.10 -1.98
C HIS A 241 6.19 -0.86 -2.29
N LEU A 242 5.40 -1.94 -2.33
CA LEU A 242 3.96 -1.91 -2.49
C LEU A 242 3.33 -2.74 -1.37
N GLU A 243 2.42 -2.15 -0.60
CA GLU A 243 1.55 -2.89 0.30
C GLU A 243 0.10 -2.54 -0.02
N PHE A 244 -0.66 -3.50 -0.53
CA PHE A 244 -2.06 -3.30 -0.90
C PHE A 244 -2.93 -4.33 -0.19
N ALA A 245 -3.72 -3.87 0.77
CA ALA A 245 -4.73 -4.68 1.43
C ALA A 245 -6.12 -4.17 1.05
N ASN A 246 -6.93 -5.05 0.47
CA ASN A 246 -8.27 -4.71 0.00
C ASN A 246 -9.25 -5.83 0.37
N PRO A 247 -10.54 -5.52 0.67
CA PRO A 247 -11.51 -6.53 1.01
C PRO A 247 -11.68 -7.56 -0.10
N TYR A 248 -11.62 -7.08 -1.34
CA TYR A 248 -11.70 -7.90 -2.52
C TYR A 248 -10.51 -7.63 -3.45
N ILE A 249 -9.88 -8.69 -3.97
CA ILE A 249 -8.79 -8.62 -4.97
C ILE A 249 -9.07 -9.64 -6.08
N CYS A 250 -8.73 -9.40 -7.33
CA CYS A 250 -8.75 -10.46 -8.35
C CYS A 250 -7.45 -10.51 -9.16
N ARG A 251 -7.35 -11.44 -10.12
CA ARG A 251 -6.13 -11.69 -10.89
C ARG A 251 -5.64 -10.51 -11.72
N GLU A 252 -6.49 -9.52 -12.00
CA GLU A 252 -6.10 -8.28 -12.71
C GLU A 252 -5.04 -7.46 -11.94
N ILE A 253 -4.76 -7.81 -10.67
CA ILE A 253 -3.61 -7.25 -9.93
C ILE A 253 -2.26 -7.73 -10.47
N PHE A 254 -2.24 -8.85 -11.21
CA PHE A 254 -1.05 -9.44 -11.80
C PHE A 254 -1.11 -9.39 -13.33
N VAL A 255 -2.27 -9.71 -13.91
CA VAL A 255 -2.47 -9.76 -15.36
C VAL A 255 -2.88 -8.39 -15.90
N ASP A 256 -2.08 -7.80 -16.79
CA ASP A 256 -2.42 -6.50 -17.40
C ASP A 256 -3.48 -6.62 -18.53
N ASN A 257 -4.10 -5.51 -18.91
CA ASN A 257 -5.17 -5.51 -19.94
C ASN A 257 -4.70 -6.06 -21.30
N LEU A 258 -3.41 -5.94 -21.63
CA LEU A 258 -2.86 -6.45 -22.89
C LEU A 258 -2.66 -7.97 -22.80
N GLU A 259 -2.16 -8.44 -21.67
CA GLU A 259 -2.06 -9.86 -21.33
C GLU A 259 -3.43 -10.55 -21.34
N MET A 260 -4.44 -9.90 -20.75
CA MET A 260 -5.83 -10.35 -20.82
C MET A 260 -6.34 -10.48 -22.26
N ARG A 261 -6.10 -9.48 -23.11
CA ARG A 261 -6.49 -9.56 -24.53
C ARG A 261 -5.77 -10.70 -25.26
N LYS A 262 -4.52 -11.00 -24.89
CA LYS A 262 -3.75 -12.09 -25.52
C LYS A 262 -4.28 -13.47 -25.13
N ILE A 263 -4.71 -13.64 -23.88
CA ILE A 263 -5.43 -14.84 -23.44
C ILE A 263 -6.73 -15.01 -24.25
N GLU A 264 -7.48 -13.94 -24.43
CA GLU A 264 -8.73 -13.94 -25.21
C GLU A 264 -8.50 -14.24 -26.70
N GLU A 265 -7.48 -13.63 -27.31
CA GLU A 265 -7.07 -13.88 -28.70
C GLU A 265 -6.60 -15.33 -28.92
N ALA A 266 -6.02 -15.95 -27.90
CA ALA A 266 -5.62 -17.35 -27.94
C ALA A 266 -6.81 -18.32 -27.80
N GLY A 267 -8.04 -17.81 -27.62
CA GLY A 267 -9.24 -18.62 -27.43
C GLY A 267 -9.25 -19.40 -26.11
N VAL A 268 -8.40 -19.02 -25.15
CA VAL A 268 -8.31 -19.69 -23.86
C VAL A 268 -9.48 -19.25 -22.98
N SER A 269 -10.24 -20.23 -22.48
CA SER A 269 -11.31 -19.96 -21.51
C SER A 269 -10.71 -19.29 -20.29
N ARG A 270 -11.43 -18.29 -19.74
CA ARG A 270 -11.02 -17.60 -18.51
C ARG A 270 -10.90 -18.54 -17.29
N THR A 271 -11.40 -19.77 -17.39
CA THR A 271 -11.38 -20.80 -16.35
C THR A 271 -10.28 -21.86 -16.55
N ASP A 272 -9.53 -21.84 -17.66
CA ASP A 272 -8.51 -22.84 -17.96
C ASP A 272 -7.12 -22.38 -17.48
N ARG A 273 -6.81 -22.72 -16.22
CA ARG A 273 -5.59 -22.29 -15.51
C ARG A 273 -4.31 -22.57 -16.27
N PHE A 274 -4.15 -23.82 -16.72
CA PHE A 274 -2.91 -24.26 -17.36
C PHE A 274 -2.71 -23.56 -18.69
N ALA A 275 -3.78 -23.38 -19.47
CA ALA A 275 -3.71 -22.67 -20.74
C ALA A 275 -3.41 -21.17 -20.53
N ILE A 276 -4.00 -20.53 -19.52
CA ILE A 276 -3.74 -19.12 -19.19
C ILE A 276 -2.26 -18.92 -18.82
N GLY A 277 -1.76 -19.70 -17.87
CA GLY A 277 -0.38 -19.62 -17.42
C GLY A 277 0.60 -19.81 -18.58
N GLN A 278 0.35 -20.79 -19.45
CA GLN A 278 1.21 -21.04 -20.62
C GLN A 278 1.19 -19.87 -21.61
N VAL A 279 0.01 -19.34 -21.94
CA VAL A 279 -0.12 -18.17 -22.84
C VAL A 279 0.60 -16.95 -22.26
N LEU A 280 0.50 -16.71 -20.95
CA LEU A 280 1.17 -15.61 -20.29
C LEU A 280 2.69 -15.76 -20.30
N VAL A 281 3.20 -16.96 -19.99
CA VAL A 281 4.64 -17.26 -20.06
C VAL A 281 5.17 -17.02 -21.46
N ASP A 282 4.49 -17.55 -22.49
CA ASP A 282 4.91 -17.39 -23.88
C ASP A 282 4.83 -15.93 -24.35
N PHE A 283 3.76 -15.21 -24.00
CA PHE A 283 3.60 -13.81 -24.34
C PHE A 283 4.63 -12.91 -23.65
N ARG A 284 4.90 -13.12 -22.36
CA ARG A 284 5.91 -12.39 -21.59
C ARG A 284 7.30 -12.62 -22.18
N LYS A 285 7.63 -13.87 -22.52
CA LYS A 285 8.87 -14.24 -23.22
C LYS A 285 8.99 -13.55 -24.58
N GLN A 286 7.92 -13.55 -25.38
CA GLN A 286 7.91 -12.86 -26.67
C GLN A 286 8.10 -11.33 -26.54
N LYS A 287 7.47 -10.71 -25.53
CA LYS A 287 7.60 -9.28 -25.22
C LYS A 287 9.03 -8.93 -24.79
N GLU A 288 9.65 -9.78 -23.98
CA GLU A 288 11.05 -9.64 -23.59
C GLU A 288 11.99 -9.78 -24.80
N ASP A 289 11.79 -10.80 -25.63
CA ASP A 289 12.56 -11.00 -26.86
C ASP A 289 12.42 -9.83 -27.84
N LYS A 290 11.21 -9.26 -27.99
CA LYS A 290 10.98 -8.07 -28.81
C LYS A 290 11.70 -6.84 -28.25
N ARG A 291 11.65 -6.63 -26.93
CA ARG A 291 12.40 -5.56 -26.25
C ARG A 291 13.91 -5.76 -26.38
N ARG A 292 14.38 -7.00 -26.36
CA ARG A 292 15.79 -7.35 -26.61
C ARG A 292 16.19 -6.97 -28.04
N LYS A 293 15.39 -7.36 -29.04
CA LYS A 293 15.65 -7.04 -30.46
C LYS A 293 15.64 -5.53 -30.74
N LEU A 294 14.69 -4.78 -30.18
CA LEU A 294 14.61 -3.32 -30.36
C LEU A 294 15.87 -2.63 -29.80
N ARG A 295 16.31 -3.01 -28.60
CA ARG A 295 17.51 -2.44 -27.97
C ARG A 295 18.78 -2.74 -28.78
N ILE A 296 18.89 -3.93 -29.36
CA ILE A 296 20.00 -4.27 -30.28
C ILE A 296 19.96 -3.34 -31.49
N ALA A 297 18.79 -3.13 -32.09
CA ALA A 297 18.65 -2.25 -33.26
C ALA A 297 19.02 -0.79 -32.94
N GLU A 298 18.59 -0.26 -31.79
CA GLU A 298 18.94 1.10 -31.32
C GLU A 298 20.44 1.25 -31.08
N ALA A 299 21.08 0.28 -30.41
CA ALA A 299 22.51 0.28 -30.18
C ALA A 299 23.32 0.24 -31.49
N VAL A 300 22.90 -0.58 -32.46
CA VAL A 300 23.51 -0.64 -33.79
C VAL A 300 23.36 0.70 -34.53
N ALA A 301 22.20 1.35 -34.43
CA ALA A 301 21.96 2.66 -35.03
C ALA A 301 22.85 3.74 -34.41
N GLU A 302 22.97 3.77 -33.07
CA GLU A 302 23.82 4.72 -32.34
C GLU A 302 25.30 4.52 -32.68
N SER A 303 25.76 3.27 -32.75
CA SER A 303 27.15 2.96 -33.15
C SER A 303 27.43 3.43 -34.58
N LYS A 304 26.53 3.17 -35.54
CA LYS A 304 26.68 3.64 -36.93
C LYS A 304 26.71 5.17 -37.01
N ALA A 305 25.95 5.86 -36.17
CA ALA A 305 25.97 7.32 -36.08
C ALA A 305 27.32 7.83 -35.55
N LYS A 306 27.86 7.23 -34.48
CA LYS A 306 29.19 7.56 -33.93
C LYS A 306 30.34 7.28 -34.90
N SER A 307 30.27 6.18 -35.66
CA SER A 307 31.26 5.89 -36.70
C SER A 307 31.24 6.92 -37.84
N ARG A 308 30.05 7.42 -38.21
CA ARG A 308 29.92 8.49 -39.22
C ARG A 308 30.43 9.84 -38.74
N SER A 309 30.26 10.17 -37.46
CA SER A 309 30.78 11.42 -36.90
C SER A 309 32.30 11.42 -36.69
N THR A 310 32.91 10.24 -36.55
CA THR A 310 34.35 10.09 -36.28
C THR A 310 35.18 9.84 -37.56
N GLY A 311 34.52 9.44 -38.65
CA GLY A 311 35.17 8.98 -39.89
C GLY A 311 35.57 10.04 -40.93
N SER A 312 35.64 11.34 -40.61
CA SER A 312 35.92 12.37 -41.62
C SER A 312 37.40 12.64 -41.92
N ASN A 313 38.37 11.91 -41.33
CA ASN A 313 39.80 12.27 -41.42
C ASN A 313 40.81 11.19 -41.87
N SER A 314 40.42 10.06 -42.48
CA SER A 314 41.41 9.13 -43.07
C SER A 314 41.13 8.78 -44.53
N LEU A 315 41.56 9.69 -45.41
CA LEU A 315 41.93 9.34 -46.78
C LEU A 315 43.24 8.54 -46.76
N PHE A 316 43.31 7.49 -47.60
CA PHE A 316 44.46 6.64 -47.97
C PHE A 316 44.62 5.30 -47.23
N GLY A 317 44.46 4.21 -47.99
CA GLY A 317 44.96 2.88 -47.61
C GLY A 317 44.23 1.70 -48.24
N ARG A 318 44.39 1.50 -49.56
CA ARG A 318 43.85 0.35 -50.31
C ARG A 318 44.68 -0.91 -49.99
N GLY A 319 44.07 -1.98 -49.47
CA GLY A 319 44.76 -3.24 -49.22
C GLY A 319 43.81 -4.39 -48.89
N VAL A 320 43.77 -5.40 -49.76
CA VAL A 320 42.79 -6.49 -49.90
C VAL A 320 42.89 -7.57 -48.78
N SER A 321 43.41 -7.23 -47.60
CA SER A 321 43.36 -8.11 -46.39
C SER A 321 42.30 -7.67 -45.38
N GLY A 322 41.45 -6.71 -45.75
CA GLY A 322 40.52 -6.01 -44.85
C GLY A 322 39.28 -6.80 -44.47
N GLU A 323 38.82 -7.76 -45.27
CA GLU A 323 37.54 -8.46 -45.00
C GLU A 323 37.62 -9.37 -43.77
N ARG A 324 38.69 -10.16 -43.62
CA ARG A 324 38.89 -10.97 -42.39
C ARG A 324 39.09 -10.12 -41.15
N LYS A 325 39.85 -9.02 -41.27
CA LYS A 325 40.04 -8.07 -40.17
C LYS A 325 38.73 -7.38 -39.80
N ALA A 326 37.89 -7.04 -40.78
CA ALA A 326 36.59 -6.42 -40.57
C ALA A 326 35.60 -7.39 -39.88
N GLU A 327 35.56 -8.66 -40.30
CA GLU A 327 34.77 -9.71 -39.65
C GLU A 327 35.21 -9.95 -38.21
N ASP A 328 36.51 -10.00 -37.93
CA ASP A 328 37.03 -10.19 -36.58
C ASP A 328 36.70 -8.99 -35.68
N THR A 329 36.87 -7.75 -36.16
CA THR A 329 36.40 -6.56 -35.41
C THR A 329 34.90 -6.55 -35.22
N ALA A 330 34.10 -7.02 -36.19
CA ALA A 330 32.64 -7.09 -36.03
C ALA A 330 32.24 -8.09 -34.94
N ARG A 331 32.88 -9.28 -34.91
CA ARG A 331 32.67 -10.30 -33.86
C ARG A 331 33.16 -9.84 -32.49
N GLU A 332 34.19 -9.02 -32.43
CA GLU A 332 34.70 -8.46 -31.18
C GLU A 332 33.79 -7.34 -30.65
N MET A 333 33.27 -6.50 -31.54
CA MET A 333 32.29 -5.46 -31.19
C MET A 333 30.95 -6.08 -30.77
N GLU A 334 30.53 -7.18 -31.39
CA GLU A 334 29.35 -7.96 -31.00
C GLU A 334 29.52 -8.56 -29.60
N ARG A 335 30.68 -9.16 -29.30
CA ARG A 335 31.00 -9.65 -27.95
C ARG A 335 31.05 -8.54 -26.91
N ALA A 336 31.63 -7.38 -27.23
CA ALA A 336 31.67 -6.24 -26.32
C ALA A 336 30.26 -5.65 -26.05
N LEU A 337 29.40 -5.62 -27.06
CA LEU A 337 27.98 -5.23 -26.91
C LEU A 337 27.22 -6.24 -26.06
N ASP A 338 27.44 -7.54 -26.26
CA ASP A 338 26.84 -8.59 -25.44
C ASP A 338 27.30 -8.49 -23.98
N ASP A 339 28.59 -8.21 -23.73
CA ASP A 339 29.15 -8.02 -22.38
C ASP A 339 28.59 -6.75 -21.71
N GLU A 340 28.49 -5.62 -22.43
CA GLU A 340 27.89 -4.39 -21.89
C GLU A 340 26.38 -4.56 -21.64
N GLN A 341 25.69 -5.28 -22.50
CA GLN A 341 24.29 -5.63 -22.34
C GLN A 341 24.08 -6.59 -21.16
N GLN A 342 24.95 -7.59 -20.97
CA GLN A 342 24.94 -8.44 -19.79
C GLN A 342 25.20 -7.64 -18.52
N LYS A 343 26.12 -6.66 -18.54
CA LYS A 343 26.34 -5.74 -17.41
C LYS A 343 25.10 -4.90 -17.11
N ARG A 344 24.36 -4.41 -18.11
CA ARG A 344 23.11 -3.65 -17.90
C ARG A 344 21.93 -4.52 -17.48
N ILE A 345 21.82 -5.75 -17.97
CA ILE A 345 20.81 -6.72 -17.51
C ILE A 345 21.11 -7.13 -16.06
N ARG A 346 22.39 -7.34 -15.71
CA ARG A 346 22.82 -7.50 -14.32
C ARG A 346 22.43 -6.26 -13.52
N LEU A 347 22.75 -5.05 -13.98
CA LEU A 347 22.34 -3.82 -13.32
C LEU A 347 20.81 -3.73 -13.12
N ILE A 348 20.00 -4.14 -14.10
CA ILE A 348 18.52 -4.13 -14.00
C ILE A 348 18.01 -5.23 -13.06
N LYS A 349 18.57 -6.44 -13.12
CA LYS A 349 18.27 -7.51 -12.16
C LYS A 349 18.66 -7.06 -10.74
N ASP A 350 19.84 -6.46 -10.59
CA ASP A 350 20.32 -5.83 -9.37
C ASP A 350 19.42 -4.63 -8.95
N THR A 351 18.78 -3.91 -9.88
CA THR A 351 17.91 -2.76 -9.53
C THR A 351 16.56 -3.16 -8.94
N LYS A 352 16.06 -4.37 -9.26
CA LYS A 352 14.81 -4.89 -8.69
C LYS A 352 15.03 -5.90 -7.57
N GLU A 353 16.24 -6.43 -7.43
CA GLU A 353 16.62 -7.21 -6.28
C GLU A 353 16.40 -6.40 -4.99
N GLY A 354 15.60 -6.95 -4.08
CA GLY A 354 15.21 -6.29 -2.84
C GLY A 354 13.87 -5.55 -2.90
N TRP A 355 13.20 -5.50 -4.05
CA TRP A 355 11.83 -4.98 -4.11
C TRP A 355 10.89 -5.92 -3.36
N ASP A 356 9.99 -5.33 -2.58
CA ASP A 356 9.08 -6.06 -1.71
C ASP A 356 7.64 -5.60 -1.96
N ARG A 357 6.79 -6.55 -2.31
CA ARG A 357 5.40 -6.30 -2.63
C ARG A 357 4.50 -7.23 -1.85
N ARG A 358 3.49 -6.66 -1.23
CA ARG A 358 2.58 -7.37 -0.35
C ARG A 358 1.13 -7.09 -0.74
N ILE A 359 0.37 -8.17 -0.96
CA ILE A 359 -1.04 -8.12 -1.34
C ILE A 359 -1.85 -8.89 -0.31
N VAL A 360 -2.82 -8.24 0.32
CA VAL A 360 -3.66 -8.86 1.36
C VAL A 360 -5.14 -8.76 0.96
N CYS A 361 -5.76 -9.91 0.74
CA CYS A 361 -7.17 -10.05 0.40
C CYS A 361 -7.97 -10.41 1.66
N TRP A 362 -8.84 -9.53 2.16
CA TRP A 362 -9.52 -9.81 3.44
C TRP A 362 -10.68 -10.80 3.33
N HIS A 363 -11.52 -10.67 2.29
CA HIS A 363 -12.77 -11.41 2.19
C HIS A 363 -12.83 -12.37 1.01
N GLY A 364 -12.34 -11.97 -0.16
CA GLY A 364 -12.50 -12.79 -1.35
C GLY A 364 -12.23 -12.00 -2.62
N LEU A 365 -12.87 -12.41 -3.71
CA LEU A 365 -12.43 -11.96 -5.03
C LEU A 365 -13.38 -10.91 -5.61
N CYS A 366 -12.83 -9.88 -6.26
CA CYS A 366 -13.62 -8.77 -6.81
C CYS A 366 -14.63 -9.23 -7.86
N ARG A 367 -14.33 -10.32 -8.56
CA ARG A 367 -15.15 -10.90 -9.63
C ARG A 367 -15.21 -12.41 -9.40
N ARG A 368 -16.42 -12.96 -9.34
CA ARG A 368 -16.79 -14.29 -8.80
C ARG A 368 -16.33 -15.52 -9.62
N THR A 369 -15.17 -15.50 -10.27
CA THR A 369 -14.76 -16.65 -11.12
C THR A 369 -13.34 -17.12 -10.92
N ASP A 370 -12.44 -16.25 -10.45
CA ASP A 370 -11.07 -16.68 -10.25
C ASP A 370 -11.05 -17.46 -8.92
N PRO A 371 -10.34 -18.57 -8.82
CA PRO A 371 -10.02 -19.27 -7.59
C PRO A 371 -8.72 -18.71 -7.00
N TRP A 372 -8.53 -18.80 -5.68
CA TRP A 372 -7.36 -18.22 -5.02
C TRP A 372 -6.04 -18.79 -5.56
N GLU A 373 -6.02 -20.07 -5.91
CA GLU A 373 -4.82 -20.73 -6.44
C GLU A 373 -4.33 -20.10 -7.75
N GLU A 374 -5.24 -19.57 -8.59
CA GLU A 374 -4.83 -18.83 -9.80
C GLU A 374 -4.07 -17.56 -9.45
N ILE A 375 -4.48 -16.85 -8.38
CA ILE A 375 -3.80 -15.64 -7.93
C ILE A 375 -2.39 -15.97 -7.42
N GLU A 376 -2.22 -17.12 -6.76
CA GLU A 376 -0.90 -17.58 -6.30
C GLU A 376 0.02 -18.02 -7.45
N GLU A 377 -0.54 -18.70 -8.46
CA GLU A 377 0.18 -19.06 -9.67
C GLU A 377 0.63 -17.80 -10.43
N GLU A 378 -0.26 -16.85 -10.65
CA GLU A 378 0.07 -15.58 -11.31
C GLU A 378 1.12 -14.78 -10.54
N ALA A 379 1.00 -14.68 -9.21
CA ALA A 379 2.02 -14.05 -8.36
C ALA A 379 3.40 -14.71 -8.49
N SER A 380 3.45 -16.03 -8.74
CA SER A 380 4.69 -16.75 -8.99
C SER A 380 5.30 -16.35 -10.33
N LEU A 381 4.48 -16.15 -11.35
CA LEU A 381 4.91 -15.79 -12.71
C LEU A 381 5.29 -14.30 -12.85
N GLU A 382 5.15 -13.51 -11.79
CA GLU A 382 5.40 -12.07 -11.80
C GLU A 382 6.87 -11.67 -11.70
N GLU A 383 7.15 -10.46 -12.21
CA GLU A 383 8.42 -9.70 -12.23
C GLU A 383 9.65 -10.39 -11.59
N GLU A 384 10.63 -10.79 -12.42
CA GLU A 384 11.88 -11.36 -11.94
C GLU A 384 12.61 -10.41 -10.98
N GLY A 385 13.02 -10.93 -9.81
CA GLY A 385 13.75 -10.17 -8.78
C GLY A 385 12.89 -9.52 -7.70
N VAL A 386 11.56 -9.46 -7.89
CA VAL A 386 10.62 -8.93 -6.90
C VAL A 386 10.20 -10.03 -5.91
N ARG A 387 10.17 -9.70 -4.62
CA ARG A 387 9.56 -10.54 -3.59
C ARG A 387 8.08 -10.19 -3.50
N TRP A 388 7.23 -11.19 -3.68
CA TRP A 388 5.80 -11.06 -3.44
C TRP A 388 5.38 -11.83 -2.19
N THR A 389 4.62 -11.20 -1.32
CA THR A 389 3.88 -11.84 -0.25
C THR A 389 2.39 -11.65 -0.52
N ILE A 390 1.65 -12.75 -0.62
CA ILE A 390 0.21 -12.71 -0.81
C ILE A 390 -0.47 -13.38 0.37
N ALA A 391 -1.61 -12.84 0.80
CA ALA A 391 -2.36 -13.38 1.92
C ALA A 391 -3.87 -13.33 1.65
N ASN A 392 -4.57 -14.39 2.05
CA ASN A 392 -6.01 -14.53 1.96
C ASN A 392 -6.62 -14.69 3.35
N GLY A 393 -7.34 -13.67 3.80
CA GLY A 393 -7.97 -13.61 5.11
C GLY A 393 -9.15 -14.54 5.29
N LYS A 394 -9.81 -14.95 4.20
CA LYS A 394 -10.90 -15.92 4.24
C LYS A 394 -10.37 -17.35 4.41
N LEU A 395 -9.28 -17.68 3.70
CA LEU A 395 -8.65 -19.01 3.80
C LEU A 395 -7.63 -19.11 4.95
N LYS A 396 -7.24 -17.98 5.55
CA LYS A 396 -6.16 -17.89 6.55
C LYS A 396 -4.85 -18.47 6.03
N GLN A 397 -4.56 -18.20 4.76
CA GLN A 397 -3.36 -18.65 4.08
C GLN A 397 -2.51 -17.46 3.65
N ALA A 398 -1.20 -17.61 3.75
CA ALA A 398 -0.24 -16.65 3.23
C ALA A 398 0.91 -17.41 2.57
N SER A 399 1.40 -16.86 1.47
CA SER A 399 2.46 -17.47 0.68
C SER A 399 3.43 -16.39 0.20
N ARG A 400 4.70 -16.78 0.05
CA ARG A 400 5.76 -15.90 -0.45
C ARG A 400 6.38 -16.47 -1.72
N HIS A 401 6.44 -15.63 -2.73
CA HIS A 401 6.87 -15.95 -4.08
C HIS A 401 8.13 -15.17 -4.40
N LEU A 402 9.14 -15.88 -4.91
CA LEU A 402 10.39 -15.28 -5.37
C LEU A 402 10.87 -16.02 -6.62
N ARG A 403 11.07 -15.29 -7.72
CA ARG A 403 11.65 -15.81 -8.98
C ARG A 403 10.93 -17.07 -9.51
N GLY A 404 9.60 -17.04 -9.64
CA GLY A 404 8.88 -18.21 -10.19
C GLY A 404 8.66 -19.34 -9.19
N GLN A 405 9.16 -19.24 -7.96
CA GLN A 405 9.05 -20.29 -6.96
C GLN A 405 8.19 -19.83 -5.79
N VAL A 406 7.14 -20.59 -5.49
CA VAL A 406 6.46 -20.55 -4.18
C VAL A 406 7.47 -21.11 -3.17
N ARG A 407 7.87 -20.30 -2.20
CA ARG A 407 8.96 -20.68 -1.30
C ARG A 407 8.48 -21.22 0.03
N ILE A 408 7.40 -20.69 0.61
CA ILE A 408 7.02 -20.96 2.01
C ILE A 408 5.52 -20.71 2.21
N ASP A 409 4.81 -21.67 2.79
CA ASP A 409 3.52 -21.44 3.46
C ASP A 409 3.81 -20.71 4.77
N LEU A 410 3.33 -19.47 4.87
CA LEU A 410 3.62 -18.59 5.99
C LEU A 410 2.46 -18.59 6.99
N ASP A 411 2.78 -18.27 8.25
CA ASP A 411 1.74 -18.00 9.23
C ASP A 411 1.01 -16.71 8.83
N TYR A 412 -0.29 -16.86 8.53
CA TYR A 412 -1.13 -15.74 8.13
C TYR A 412 -1.14 -14.63 9.20
N GLY A 413 -1.11 -15.00 10.49
CA GLY A 413 -1.12 -14.06 11.59
C GLY A 413 0.11 -13.15 11.58
N GLU A 414 1.30 -13.76 11.54
CA GLU A 414 2.57 -13.04 11.52
C GLU A 414 2.74 -12.18 10.27
N GLU A 415 2.38 -12.69 9.10
CA GLU A 415 2.56 -11.92 7.86
C GLU A 415 1.53 -10.82 7.70
N VAL A 416 0.30 -11.00 8.18
CA VAL A 416 -0.75 -10.00 8.02
C VAL A 416 -0.72 -8.91 9.08
N TYR A 417 -0.51 -9.30 10.33
CA TYR A 417 -0.56 -8.39 11.48
C TYR A 417 0.83 -7.99 11.98
N GLY A 418 1.88 -8.46 11.31
CA GLY A 418 3.23 -8.45 11.84
C GLY A 418 3.40 -9.53 12.90
N LYS A 419 4.66 -9.87 13.22
CA LYS A 419 4.92 -10.63 14.45
C LYS A 419 4.27 -9.87 15.59
N PRO A 420 3.51 -10.53 16.48
CA PRO A 420 2.99 -9.87 17.66
C PRO A 420 4.18 -9.23 18.34
N THR A 421 4.26 -7.90 18.26
CA THR A 421 5.35 -7.15 18.85
C THR A 421 5.28 -7.52 20.32
N THR A 422 6.26 -8.29 20.79
CA THR A 422 6.49 -8.46 22.22
C THR A 422 6.47 -7.04 22.75
N GLN A 423 5.47 -6.72 23.59
CA GLN A 423 5.04 -5.34 23.88
C GLN A 423 6.26 -4.42 23.91
N LEU A 424 6.36 -3.48 22.95
CA LEU A 424 7.45 -2.51 22.92
C LEU A 424 7.49 -1.86 24.29
N THR A 425 8.56 -2.11 25.01
CA THR A 425 8.77 -1.46 26.29
C THR A 425 9.01 0.03 26.01
N PRO A 426 8.68 0.94 26.94
CA PRO A 426 9.05 2.35 26.79
C PRO A 426 10.56 2.56 26.48
N GLU A 427 11.41 1.62 26.91
CA GLU A 427 12.85 1.56 26.66
C GLU A 427 13.19 1.29 25.17
N ASP A 428 12.38 0.48 24.47
CA ASP A 428 12.53 0.22 23.03
C ASP A 428 12.18 1.45 22.17
N ILE A 429 11.27 2.29 22.68
CA ILE A 429 10.87 3.53 22.02
C ILE A 429 11.99 4.57 22.17
N GLU A 430 12.53 4.75 23.39
CA GLU A 430 13.64 5.70 23.65
C GLU A 430 14.94 5.33 22.92
N GLY A 431 15.24 4.04 22.75
CA GLY A 431 16.42 3.57 22.01
C GLY A 431 16.40 3.89 20.51
N SER A 432 15.22 4.02 19.90
CA SER A 432 15.09 4.30 18.46
C SER A 432 15.32 5.77 18.07
N TRP A 433 15.24 6.70 19.03
CA TRP A 433 15.43 8.14 18.80
C TRP A 433 16.90 8.59 18.84
N GLN A 434 17.83 7.75 19.32
CA GLN A 434 19.25 8.10 19.43
C GLN A 434 20.09 7.79 18.17
N GLN A 435 19.46 7.32 17.08
CA GLN A 435 20.17 6.98 15.84
C GLN A 435 19.88 7.90 14.63
N TYR A 436 19.31 9.08 14.84
CA TYR A 436 19.13 10.10 13.79
C TYR A 436 19.62 11.48 14.20
#